data_AF-A0A921LD09-F1
#
_entry.id   AF-A0A921LD09-F1
#
_cell.length_a   1.000
_cell.length_b   1.000
_cell.length_c   1.000
_cell.angle_alpha   90.00
_cell.angle_beta   90.00
_cell.angle_gamma   90.00
#
_symmetry.space_group_name_H-M   'P 1'
#
loop_
_entity.id
_entity.type
_entity.pdbx_description
1 polymer ?
#
loop_
_entity_poly.entity_id
_entity_poly.type
_entity_poly.pdbx_seq_one_letter_code
_entity_poly.pdbx_strand_id
1 'polypeptide(L)'
;DEYDKPILDVLDVDASLEDRHRNVLKAFYSVFKAADEHLQFVLLTGVTKFSQVSVFSGFNQPKDISMDGRYEALCGITQDEIDRYFPQPIADMAADYCCTPGEMKQRLKLQYDGYHFSDRLTDVYNPFSLLNALDSRRIYDYWFRSGTPTYLIRLLAHFNENINELTGKYYRPEEFVDYKADVERPLPMIFQSGYLTIKDYNMRMNKFLLDFPNNEVKNGFLTMLATSYLKPGEHLEGWIDTVVETLEAGDTDRLRTLFTSFLASIPYTMRRKEGEAERERYFQYTFYLIMRLVSVYTVYVEKTQSQGRVDCVVETPQYVYIFEFKLDGTAAEALQQIEDRGYAREYAADARQLFRVGVGFSSESGTVSDWAVVQA
;
A
#
# COMPACT_ATOMS: atom_id res chain seq x y z
N ASP A 1 -16.12 20.41 -1.33
CA ASP A 1 -15.14 19.35 -1.09
C ASP A 1 -15.78 18.22 -0.31
N GLU A 2 -15.24 17.01 -0.44
CA GLU A 2 -15.75 15.76 0.15
C GLU A 2 -17.28 15.63 0.08
N TYR A 3 -17.88 15.86 -1.09
CA TYR A 3 -19.33 15.94 -1.24
C TYR A 3 -20.10 14.66 -0.82
N ASP A 4 -19.40 13.54 -0.71
CA ASP A 4 -19.90 12.21 -0.48
C ASP A 4 -19.63 11.68 0.93
N LYS A 5 -18.84 12.40 1.74
CA LYS A 5 -18.50 12.01 3.13
C LYS A 5 -19.72 11.64 3.98
N PRO A 6 -20.84 12.40 3.98
CA PRO A 6 -21.99 12.04 4.80
C PRO A 6 -22.58 10.67 4.45
N ILE A 7 -22.47 10.23 3.19
CA ILE A 7 -22.93 8.91 2.76
C ILE A 7 -21.92 7.85 3.21
N LEU A 8 -20.62 8.09 3.00
CA LEU A 8 -19.55 7.16 3.39
C LEU A 8 -19.54 6.85 4.89
N ASP A 9 -19.82 7.83 5.74
CA ASP A 9 -19.80 7.68 7.20
C ASP A 9 -20.87 6.69 7.71
N VAL A 10 -21.99 6.56 7.00
CA VAL A 10 -23.14 5.70 7.39
C VAL A 10 -23.31 4.49 6.49
N LEU A 11 -22.53 4.39 5.41
CA LEU A 11 -22.53 3.27 4.48
C LEU A 11 -22.30 1.97 5.24
N ASP A 12 -23.13 0.96 5.02
CA ASP A 12 -23.04 -0.36 5.69
C ASP A 12 -23.14 -0.28 7.24
N VAL A 13 -23.72 0.80 7.77
CA VAL A 13 -24.06 0.96 9.20
C VAL A 13 -25.58 0.98 9.38
N ASP A 14 -26.27 1.84 8.62
CA ASP A 14 -27.72 1.99 8.68
C ASP A 14 -28.26 2.48 7.32
N ALA A 15 -28.97 1.58 6.62
CA ALA A 15 -29.55 1.87 5.32
C ALA A 15 -30.55 3.05 5.35
N SER A 16 -31.26 3.24 6.47
CA SER A 16 -32.20 4.35 6.62
C SER A 16 -31.49 5.70 6.76
N LEU A 17 -30.34 5.73 7.45
CA LEU A 17 -29.50 6.93 7.54
C LEU A 17 -28.82 7.23 6.20
N GLU A 18 -28.35 6.19 5.51
CA GLU A 18 -27.79 6.31 4.17
C GLU A 18 -28.79 6.95 3.20
N ASP A 19 -30.02 6.44 3.14
CA ASP A 19 -31.09 6.99 2.30
C ASP A 19 -31.44 8.43 2.69
N ARG A 20 -31.48 8.74 4.00
CA ARG A 20 -31.72 10.10 4.48
C ARG A 20 -30.63 11.05 4.02
N HIS A 21 -29.36 10.69 4.20
CA HIS A 21 -28.21 11.53 3.79
C HIS A 21 -28.20 11.73 2.27
N ARG A 22 -28.46 10.66 1.51
CA ARG A 22 -28.60 10.70 0.05
C ARG A 22 -29.69 11.68 -0.39
N ASN A 23 -30.86 11.64 0.25
CA ASN A 23 -31.99 12.52 -0.07
C ASN A 23 -31.72 13.99 0.26
N VAL A 24 -31.07 14.27 1.39
CA VAL A 24 -30.66 15.63 1.77
C VAL A 24 -29.67 16.19 0.74
N LEU A 25 -28.66 15.42 0.36
CA LEU A 25 -27.69 15.84 -0.66
C LEU A 25 -28.37 16.04 -2.01
N LYS A 26 -29.25 15.13 -2.44
CA LYS A 26 -29.99 15.26 -3.70
C LYS A 26 -30.83 16.55 -3.75
N ALA A 27 -31.48 16.90 -2.64
CA ALA A 27 -32.24 18.14 -2.52
C ALA A 27 -31.34 19.38 -2.55
N PHE A 28 -30.15 19.31 -1.96
CA PHE A 28 -29.17 20.39 -2.04
C PHE A 28 -28.67 20.58 -3.48
N TYR A 29 -28.28 19.50 -4.17
CA TYR A 29 -27.72 19.61 -5.52
C TYR A 29 -28.74 19.97 -6.60
N SER A 30 -30.03 19.72 -6.37
CA SER A 30 -31.08 20.15 -7.31
C SER A 30 -31.22 21.67 -7.37
N VAL A 31 -30.82 22.41 -6.33
CA VAL A 31 -30.79 23.87 -6.32
C VAL A 31 -29.81 24.41 -7.37
N PHE A 32 -28.67 23.75 -7.60
CA PHE A 32 -27.73 24.19 -8.64
C PHE A 32 -28.35 24.12 -10.03
N LYS A 33 -29.19 23.11 -10.31
CA LYS A 33 -29.90 23.02 -11.57
C LYS A 33 -30.89 24.16 -11.75
N ALA A 34 -31.57 24.57 -10.68
CA ALA A 34 -32.48 25.71 -10.72
C ALA A 34 -31.73 27.05 -10.87
N ALA A 35 -30.50 27.15 -10.37
CA ALA A 35 -29.67 28.34 -10.42
C ALA A 35 -28.68 28.36 -11.62
N ASP A 36 -28.78 27.43 -12.57
CA ASP A 36 -27.79 27.21 -13.65
C ASP A 36 -27.45 28.50 -14.42
N GLU A 37 -28.45 29.35 -14.72
CA GLU A 37 -28.27 30.63 -15.40
C GLU A 37 -27.48 31.69 -14.59
N HIS A 38 -27.33 31.46 -13.28
CA HIS A 38 -26.60 32.33 -12.36
C HIS A 38 -25.24 31.76 -11.95
N LEU A 39 -24.89 30.55 -12.40
CA LEU A 39 -23.65 29.88 -12.03
C LEU A 39 -22.62 30.02 -13.16
N GLN A 40 -21.52 30.71 -12.87
CA GLN A 40 -20.42 30.87 -13.84
C GLN A 40 -19.50 29.64 -13.90
N PHE A 41 -19.23 29.03 -12.74
CA PHE A 41 -18.36 27.85 -12.62
C PHE A 41 -18.67 27.09 -11.33
N VAL A 42 -18.77 25.76 -11.41
CA VAL A 42 -18.98 24.87 -10.26
C VAL A 42 -17.98 23.72 -10.36
N LEU A 43 -17.16 23.55 -9.33
CA LEU A 43 -16.25 22.41 -9.16
C LEU A 43 -16.66 21.62 -7.92
N LEU A 44 -16.82 20.32 -8.08
CA LEU A 44 -17.14 19.38 -7.01
C LEU A 44 -15.99 18.39 -6.86
N THR A 45 -15.53 18.23 -5.64
CA THR A 45 -14.49 17.26 -5.25
C THR A 45 -15.05 16.34 -4.18
N GLY A 46 -14.76 15.06 -4.30
CA GLY A 46 -15.26 14.00 -3.42
C GLY A 46 -14.32 12.79 -3.48
N VAL A 47 -14.51 11.87 -2.55
CA VAL A 47 -13.66 10.68 -2.44
C VAL A 47 -14.12 9.61 -3.43
N THR A 48 -15.44 9.41 -3.56
CA THR A 48 -16.01 8.33 -4.37
C THR A 48 -16.94 8.79 -5.49
N LYS A 49 -16.97 7.99 -6.56
CA LYS A 49 -17.87 8.19 -7.71
C LYS A 49 -19.31 7.71 -7.42
N PHE A 50 -19.53 6.92 -6.35
CA PHE A 50 -20.81 6.30 -5.99
C PHE A 50 -21.97 7.28 -5.81
N SER A 51 -21.69 8.36 -5.09
CA SER A 51 -22.61 9.46 -4.82
C SER A 51 -23.08 10.14 -6.12
N GLN A 52 -22.29 10.10 -7.19
CA GLN A 52 -22.63 10.79 -8.43
C GLN A 52 -23.91 10.25 -9.08
N VAL A 53 -24.08 8.92 -9.15
CA VAL A 53 -25.17 8.31 -9.94
C VAL A 53 -26.55 8.53 -9.32
N SER A 54 -26.66 8.53 -7.98
CA SER A 54 -27.95 8.73 -7.30
C SER A 54 -28.23 10.18 -6.94
N VAL A 55 -27.19 10.91 -6.49
CA VAL A 55 -27.33 12.27 -5.94
C VAL A 55 -27.43 13.29 -7.06
N PHE A 56 -26.71 13.10 -8.17
CA PHE A 56 -26.76 14.01 -9.31
C PHE A 56 -27.90 13.74 -10.30
N SER A 57 -28.82 12.82 -10.01
CA SER A 57 -30.06 12.69 -10.81
C SER A 57 -30.90 13.99 -10.81
N GLY A 58 -30.73 14.85 -9.80
CA GLY A 58 -31.31 16.20 -9.74
C GLY A 58 -30.43 17.33 -10.27
N PHE A 59 -29.16 17.04 -10.61
CA PHE A 59 -28.16 17.99 -11.09
C PHE A 59 -27.92 17.74 -12.61
N ASN A 60 -27.52 18.76 -13.37
CA ASN A 60 -27.03 18.50 -14.73
C ASN A 60 -25.79 17.59 -14.61
N GLN A 61 -25.66 16.56 -15.45
CA GLN A 61 -24.55 15.59 -15.31
C GLN A 61 -23.20 16.33 -15.36
N PRO A 62 -22.47 16.44 -14.23
CA PRO A 62 -21.20 17.15 -14.24
C PRO A 62 -20.23 16.43 -15.16
N LYS A 63 -19.35 17.20 -15.80
CA LYS A 63 -18.25 16.62 -16.55
C LYS A 63 -17.27 15.98 -15.55
N ASP A 64 -17.24 14.66 -15.50
CA ASP A 64 -16.22 13.92 -14.76
C ASP A 64 -14.85 14.11 -15.44
N ILE A 65 -13.91 14.67 -14.70
CA ILE A 65 -12.53 14.93 -15.13
C ILE A 65 -11.51 14.09 -14.35
N SER A 66 -11.95 13.14 -13.52
CA SER A 66 -11.10 12.44 -12.54
C SER A 66 -9.93 11.68 -13.19
N MET A 67 -10.13 11.15 -14.41
CA MET A 67 -9.09 10.48 -15.19
C MET A 67 -8.68 11.25 -16.46
N ASP A 68 -9.11 12.51 -16.59
CA ASP A 68 -8.77 13.33 -17.74
C ASP A 68 -7.35 13.86 -17.58
N GLY A 69 -6.42 13.38 -18.42
CA GLY A 69 -5.00 13.75 -18.37
C GLY A 69 -4.71 15.24 -18.54
N ARG A 70 -5.68 16.09 -18.90
CA ARG A 70 -5.52 17.55 -18.86
C ARG A 70 -5.53 18.13 -17.45
N TYR A 71 -6.09 17.40 -16.48
CA TYR A 71 -6.31 17.83 -15.11
C TYR A 71 -5.62 16.93 -14.08
N GLU A 72 -4.75 16.00 -14.48
CA GLU A 72 -4.15 15.01 -13.58
C GLU A 72 -3.30 15.64 -12.46
N ALA A 73 -2.70 16.81 -12.69
CA ALA A 73 -1.92 17.53 -11.68
C ALA A 73 -2.77 18.47 -10.79
N LEU A 74 -4.09 18.59 -11.05
CA LEU A 74 -4.95 19.61 -10.43
C LEU A 74 -4.96 19.56 -8.90
N CYS A 75 -4.91 18.35 -8.33
CA CYS A 75 -5.07 18.12 -6.90
C CYS A 75 -3.76 17.80 -6.19
N GLY A 76 -2.60 18.17 -6.76
CA GLY A 76 -1.33 18.00 -6.07
C GLY A 76 -0.23 18.95 -6.51
N ILE A 77 1.01 18.62 -6.15
CA ILE A 77 2.20 19.42 -6.49
C ILE A 77 3.08 18.59 -7.42
N THR A 78 3.46 19.16 -8.56
CA THR A 78 4.30 18.47 -9.55
C THR A 78 5.79 18.57 -9.21
N GLN A 79 6.60 17.73 -9.85
CA GLN A 79 8.05 17.79 -9.71
C GLN A 79 8.64 19.16 -10.11
N ASP A 80 8.11 19.78 -11.16
CA ASP A 80 8.55 21.11 -11.62
C ASP A 80 8.24 22.21 -10.60
N GLU A 81 7.09 22.10 -9.92
CA GLU A 81 6.71 23.02 -8.86
C GLU A 81 7.59 22.85 -7.61
N ILE A 82 7.95 21.61 -7.27
CA ILE A 82 8.97 21.32 -6.25
C ILE A 82 10.26 22.09 -6.54
N ASP A 83 10.79 21.93 -7.75
CA ASP A 83 12.07 22.53 -8.15
C ASP A 83 12.04 24.05 -8.21
N ARG A 84 10.89 24.60 -8.60
CA ARG A 84 10.72 26.04 -8.79
C ARG A 84 10.44 26.78 -7.49
N TYR A 85 9.59 26.24 -6.63
CA TYR A 85 9.03 26.98 -5.49
C TYR A 85 9.60 26.56 -4.14
N PHE A 86 10.19 25.37 -4.02
CA PHE A 86 10.66 24.82 -2.74
C PHE A 86 12.18 24.60 -2.61
N PRO A 87 13.10 25.23 -3.37
CA PRO A 87 14.53 24.94 -3.23
C PRO A 87 15.08 25.31 -1.85
N GLN A 88 14.63 26.43 -1.26
CA GLN A 88 15.10 26.87 0.06
C GLN A 88 14.57 25.99 1.21
N PRO A 89 13.26 25.70 1.33
CA PRO A 89 12.76 24.76 2.34
C PRO A 89 13.42 23.39 2.28
N ILE A 90 13.67 22.86 1.07
CA ILE A 90 14.36 21.59 0.87
C ILE A 90 15.82 21.67 1.33
N ALA A 91 16.52 22.77 1.05
CA ALA A 91 17.90 22.97 1.51
C ALA A 91 18.00 23.08 3.03
N ASP A 92 17.07 23.79 3.67
CA ASP A 92 17.01 23.91 5.13
C ASP A 92 16.76 22.54 5.78
N MET A 93 15.82 21.77 5.24
CA MET A 93 15.52 20.42 5.71
C MET A 93 16.69 19.45 5.44
N ALA A 94 17.40 19.60 4.32
CA ALA A 94 18.59 18.81 4.01
C ALA A 94 19.72 19.06 5.02
N ALA A 95 19.90 20.31 5.48
CA ALA A 95 20.84 20.65 6.53
C ALA A 95 20.49 19.96 7.87
N ASP A 96 19.20 19.94 8.24
CA ASP A 96 18.73 19.27 9.46
C ASP A 96 18.92 17.75 9.41
N TYR A 97 18.88 17.16 8.22
CA TYR A 97 19.09 15.72 7.98
C TYR A 97 20.54 15.36 7.63
N CYS A 98 21.47 16.33 7.64
CA CYS A 98 22.87 16.15 7.28
C CYS A 98 23.07 15.49 5.90
N CYS A 99 22.24 15.86 4.91
CA CYS A 99 22.33 15.35 3.54
C CYS A 99 22.35 16.49 2.52
N THR A 100 22.54 16.15 1.26
CA THR A 100 22.47 17.12 0.16
C THR A 100 21.00 17.45 -0.18
N PRO A 101 20.72 18.63 -0.75
CA PRO A 101 19.37 18.97 -1.23
C PRO A 101 18.82 17.95 -2.23
N GLY A 102 19.69 17.34 -3.05
CA GLY A 102 19.33 16.28 -3.99
C GLY A 102 18.85 15.01 -3.27
N GLU A 103 19.55 14.58 -2.22
CA GLU A 103 19.14 13.43 -1.40
C GLU A 103 17.84 13.71 -0.64
N MET A 104 17.68 14.93 -0.11
CA MET A 104 16.42 15.33 0.56
C MET A 104 15.24 15.30 -0.41
N LYS A 105 15.42 15.83 -1.63
CA LYS A 105 14.41 15.78 -2.68
C LYS A 105 14.00 14.33 -3.02
N GLN A 106 14.97 13.41 -3.08
CA GLN A 106 14.67 11.98 -3.28
C GLN A 106 13.89 11.37 -2.11
N ARG A 107 14.24 11.71 -0.86
CA ARG A 107 13.49 11.26 0.32
C ARG A 107 12.05 11.78 0.31
N LEU A 108 11.84 13.05 -0.03
CA LEU A 108 10.51 13.65 -0.17
C LEU A 108 9.71 12.99 -1.31
N LYS A 109 10.36 12.67 -2.44
CA LYS A 109 9.73 11.94 -3.54
C LYS A 109 9.28 10.56 -3.08
N LEU A 110 10.16 9.76 -2.49
CA LEU A 110 9.81 8.42 -1.99
C LEU A 110 8.69 8.45 -0.94
N GLN A 111 8.63 9.48 -0.10
CA GLN A 111 7.63 9.56 0.95
C GLN A 111 6.27 10.10 0.46
N TYR A 112 6.26 11.10 -0.42
CA TYR A 112 5.05 11.90 -0.69
C TYR A 112 4.60 11.93 -2.15
N ASP A 113 5.45 11.52 -3.09
CA ASP A 113 5.15 11.47 -4.53
C ASP A 113 4.70 10.09 -4.99
N GLY A 114 3.94 10.07 -6.08
CA GLY A 114 3.66 8.85 -6.83
C GLY A 114 2.18 8.59 -7.01
N TYR A 115 1.33 9.61 -6.84
CA TYR A 115 -0.06 9.57 -7.27
C TYR A 115 -0.17 9.86 -8.77
N HIS A 116 -0.91 9.01 -9.47
CA HIS A 116 -1.20 9.12 -10.89
C HIS A 116 -2.69 8.90 -11.13
N PHE A 117 -3.31 9.81 -11.87
CA PHE A 117 -4.76 9.82 -12.10
C PHE A 117 -5.16 9.44 -13.54
N SER A 118 -4.21 9.43 -14.47
CA SER A 118 -4.47 9.17 -15.88
C SER A 118 -3.40 8.28 -16.53
N ASP A 119 -3.62 7.94 -17.79
CA ASP A 119 -2.67 7.21 -18.65
C ASP A 119 -1.39 8.00 -18.99
N ARG A 120 -1.33 9.29 -18.66
CA ARG A 120 -0.13 10.12 -18.84
C ARG A 120 0.90 9.95 -17.73
N LEU A 121 0.48 9.46 -16.56
CA LEU A 121 1.36 9.18 -15.42
C LEU A 121 2.21 10.39 -15.00
N THR A 122 1.62 11.59 -14.94
CA THR A 122 2.34 12.75 -14.35
C THR A 122 2.52 12.55 -12.86
N ASP A 123 3.76 12.65 -12.38
CA ASP A 123 4.12 12.55 -10.97
C ASP A 123 3.51 13.70 -10.15
N VAL A 124 2.73 13.32 -9.13
CA VAL A 124 2.05 14.25 -8.23
C VAL A 124 2.32 13.89 -6.78
N TYR A 125 2.78 14.89 -6.02
CA TYR A 125 3.00 14.84 -4.59
C TYR A 125 1.71 15.17 -3.83
N ASN A 126 1.47 14.48 -2.71
CA ASN A 126 0.43 14.85 -1.76
C ASN A 126 0.75 16.23 -1.13
N PRO A 127 -0.07 17.28 -1.38
CA PRO A 127 0.22 18.62 -0.88
C PRO A 127 0.21 18.70 0.64
N PHE A 128 -0.73 18.01 1.29
CA PHE A 128 -0.88 18.06 2.74
C PHE A 128 0.38 17.51 3.41
N SER A 129 0.82 16.32 3.02
CA SER A 129 2.01 15.71 3.63
C SER A 129 3.29 16.47 3.33
N LEU A 130 3.48 16.86 2.07
CA LEU A 130 4.66 17.61 1.65
C LEU A 130 4.78 18.97 2.35
N LEU A 131 3.70 19.76 2.39
CA LEU A 131 3.75 21.10 2.99
C LEU A 131 3.97 21.03 4.50
N ASN A 132 3.34 20.08 5.20
CA ASN A 132 3.60 19.87 6.62
C ASN A 132 5.03 19.38 6.87
N ALA A 133 5.58 18.54 5.98
CA ALA A 133 6.97 18.07 6.10
C ALA A 133 7.97 19.22 5.95
N LEU A 134 7.75 20.12 4.99
CA LEU A 134 8.60 21.29 4.77
C LEU A 134 8.46 22.33 5.89
N ASP A 135 7.25 22.56 6.40
CA ASP A 135 6.99 23.50 7.50
C ASP A 135 7.65 23.03 8.82
N SER A 136 7.42 21.78 9.19
CA SER A 136 7.99 21.20 10.42
C SER A 136 9.41 20.65 10.25
N ARG A 137 9.93 20.65 9.01
CA ARG A 137 11.24 20.11 8.60
C ARG A 137 11.45 18.66 9.02
N ARG A 138 10.40 17.84 8.92
CA ARG A 138 10.42 16.43 9.31
C ARG A 138 9.67 15.58 8.31
N ILE A 139 10.21 14.40 8.03
CA ILE A 139 9.51 13.37 7.27
C ILE A 139 8.67 12.56 8.26
N TYR A 140 7.36 12.61 8.08
CA TYR A 140 6.37 11.83 8.83
C TYR A 140 5.17 11.46 7.96
N ASP A 141 4.31 10.58 8.48
CA ASP A 141 3.07 10.12 7.85
C ASP A 141 1.89 11.05 8.16
N TYR A 142 1.95 12.31 7.69
CA TYR A 142 0.98 13.36 7.98
C TYR A 142 -0.45 13.03 7.51
N TRP A 143 -0.63 12.63 6.25
CA TRP A 143 -1.93 12.30 5.68
C TRP A 143 -2.51 11.06 6.36
N PHE A 144 -1.72 10.00 6.53
CA PHE A 144 -2.23 8.77 7.14
C PHE A 144 -2.70 8.99 8.60
N ARG A 145 -1.98 9.83 9.37
CA ARG A 145 -2.34 10.20 10.75
C ARG A 145 -3.53 11.15 10.85
N SER A 146 -3.86 11.88 9.78
CA SER A 146 -4.96 12.87 9.77
C SER A 146 -6.35 12.22 9.82
N GLY A 147 -6.44 10.92 9.54
CA GLY A 147 -7.65 10.14 9.76
C GLY A 147 -7.66 8.89 8.89
N THR A 148 -7.59 7.72 9.52
CA THR A 148 -7.86 6.46 8.84
C THR A 148 -9.37 6.29 8.64
N PRO A 149 -9.89 6.06 7.41
CA PRO A 149 -11.31 5.91 7.20
C PRO A 149 -11.80 4.64 7.91
N THR A 150 -12.62 4.79 8.95
CA THR A 150 -13.24 3.68 9.70
C THR A 150 -13.98 2.72 8.76
N TYR A 151 -14.55 3.26 7.68
CA TYR A 151 -15.18 2.47 6.62
C TYR A 151 -14.20 1.50 5.94
N LEU A 152 -12.98 1.94 5.63
CA LEU A 152 -11.99 1.09 4.96
C LEU A 152 -11.51 -0.05 5.87
N ILE A 153 -11.33 0.22 7.16
CA ILE A 153 -11.02 -0.82 8.16
C ILE A 153 -12.13 -1.87 8.21
N ARG A 154 -13.40 -1.44 8.22
CA ARG A 154 -14.56 -2.34 8.20
C ARG A 154 -14.63 -3.15 6.92
N LEU A 155 -14.46 -2.50 5.77
CA LEU A 155 -14.45 -3.15 4.46
C LEU A 155 -13.40 -4.27 4.40
N LEU A 156 -12.18 -3.97 4.86
CA LEU A 156 -11.07 -4.93 4.90
C LEU A 156 -11.26 -6.05 5.93
N ALA A 157 -12.00 -5.79 7.02
CA ALA A 157 -12.34 -6.83 7.99
C ALA A 157 -13.37 -7.84 7.45
N HIS A 158 -14.25 -7.41 6.54
CA HIS A 158 -15.26 -8.28 5.92
C HIS A 158 -14.81 -8.91 4.60
N PHE A 159 -13.75 -8.37 3.99
CA PHE A 159 -13.22 -8.86 2.73
C PHE A 159 -12.30 -10.07 2.92
N ASN A 160 -12.63 -11.18 2.25
CA ASN A 160 -11.91 -12.45 2.41
C ASN A 160 -10.74 -12.64 1.42
N GLU A 161 -10.45 -11.59 0.66
CA GLU A 161 -9.35 -11.49 -0.31
C GLU A 161 -8.22 -10.65 0.30
N ASN A 162 -7.00 -11.03 -0.04
CA ASN A 162 -5.78 -10.53 0.59
C ASN A 162 -5.23 -9.33 -0.20
N ILE A 163 -4.58 -8.35 0.43
CA ILE A 163 -4.09 -7.15 -0.28
C ILE A 163 -3.05 -7.48 -1.38
N ASN A 164 -2.33 -8.62 -1.26
CA ASN A 164 -1.44 -9.12 -2.30
C ASN A 164 -2.17 -9.60 -3.57
N GLU A 165 -3.48 -9.80 -3.48
CA GLU A 165 -4.33 -10.12 -4.63
C GLU A 165 -4.82 -8.86 -5.36
N LEU A 166 -4.65 -7.67 -4.76
CA LEU A 166 -5.11 -6.38 -5.28
C LEU A 166 -4.00 -5.45 -5.79
N THR A 167 -2.75 -5.71 -5.40
CA THR A 167 -1.58 -4.88 -5.70
C THR A 167 -0.70 -5.51 -6.77
N GLY A 168 0.02 -4.71 -7.54
CA GLY A 168 0.96 -5.19 -8.57
C GLY A 168 0.28 -5.89 -9.75
N LYS A 169 -1.00 -5.61 -10.00
CA LYS A 169 -1.80 -6.24 -11.06
C LYS A 169 -2.43 -5.22 -12.01
N TYR A 170 -2.67 -5.67 -13.23
CA TYR A 170 -3.34 -4.90 -14.27
C TYR A 170 -4.86 -5.12 -14.26
N TYR A 171 -5.58 -4.03 -14.06
CA TYR A 171 -7.04 -3.97 -14.02
C TYR A 171 -7.60 -3.17 -15.19
N ARG A 172 -8.78 -3.52 -15.66
CA ARG A 172 -9.55 -2.65 -16.56
C ARG A 172 -10.17 -1.50 -15.75
N PRO A 173 -10.40 -0.32 -16.35
CA PRO A 173 -11.03 0.82 -15.68
C PRO A 173 -12.32 0.49 -14.92
N GLU A 174 -13.17 -0.37 -15.50
CA GLU A 174 -14.47 -0.70 -14.90
C GLU A 174 -14.34 -1.44 -13.55
N GLU A 175 -13.17 -2.03 -13.28
CA GLU A 175 -12.89 -2.78 -12.05
C GLU A 175 -12.54 -1.89 -10.86
N PHE A 176 -12.11 -0.63 -11.08
CA PHE A 176 -11.68 0.28 -10.01
C PHE A 176 -12.30 1.69 -10.09
N VAL A 177 -12.88 2.08 -11.23
CA VAL A 177 -13.53 3.37 -11.43
C VAL A 177 -15.04 3.30 -11.17
N ASP A 178 -15.71 2.27 -11.67
CA ASP A 178 -17.17 2.29 -11.90
C ASP A 178 -18.00 1.56 -10.83
N TYR A 179 -17.52 1.48 -9.59
CA TYR A 179 -18.13 0.60 -8.61
C TYR A 179 -19.36 1.14 -7.88
N LYS A 180 -20.31 0.22 -7.68
CA LYS A 180 -21.49 0.33 -6.80
C LYS A 180 -21.09 -0.20 -5.43
N ALA A 181 -21.27 0.58 -4.36
CA ALA A 181 -20.96 0.16 -3.00
C ALA A 181 -21.60 -1.19 -2.65
N ASP A 182 -20.78 -2.23 -2.66
CA ASP A 182 -21.08 -3.56 -2.17
C ASP A 182 -19.78 -4.07 -1.50
N VAL A 183 -19.92 -4.92 -0.49
CA VAL A 183 -18.81 -5.35 0.38
C VAL A 183 -17.89 -6.32 -0.36
N GLU A 184 -18.34 -6.87 -1.48
CA GLU A 184 -17.66 -7.93 -2.22
C GLU A 184 -16.52 -7.46 -3.14
N ARG A 185 -16.32 -6.15 -3.42
CA ARG A 185 -15.20 -5.66 -4.25
C ARG A 185 -14.61 -4.34 -3.73
N PRO A 186 -13.55 -4.38 -2.90
CA PRO A 186 -13.00 -3.21 -2.24
C PRO A 186 -12.00 -2.43 -3.10
N LEU A 187 -11.50 -3.01 -4.20
CA LEU A 187 -10.49 -2.38 -5.06
C LEU A 187 -10.86 -0.94 -5.47
N PRO A 188 -12.07 -0.65 -5.98
CA PRO A 188 -12.52 0.71 -6.25
C PRO A 188 -12.43 1.64 -5.05
N MET A 189 -12.84 1.18 -3.87
CA MET A 189 -12.81 1.99 -2.65
C MET A 189 -11.37 2.29 -2.23
N ILE A 190 -10.48 1.30 -2.27
CA ILE A 190 -9.06 1.44 -1.95
C ILE A 190 -8.39 2.44 -2.92
N PHE A 191 -8.67 2.34 -4.22
CA PHE A 191 -8.15 3.25 -5.24
C PHE A 191 -8.68 4.68 -5.05
N GLN A 192 -10.00 4.84 -4.96
CA GLN A 192 -10.66 6.15 -4.89
C GLN A 192 -10.34 6.91 -3.60
N SER A 193 -10.07 6.20 -2.51
CA SER A 193 -9.59 6.80 -1.24
C SER A 193 -8.09 7.07 -1.20
N GLY A 194 -7.36 6.82 -2.30
CA GLY A 194 -5.95 7.19 -2.44
C GLY A 194 -4.95 6.19 -1.86
N TYR A 195 -5.37 4.99 -1.49
CA TYR A 195 -4.46 3.94 -1.00
C TYR A 195 -3.77 3.17 -2.12
N LEU A 196 -4.40 3.11 -3.29
CA LEU A 196 -3.78 2.63 -4.52
C LEU A 196 -3.85 3.72 -5.59
N THR A 197 -2.91 3.65 -6.51
CA THR A 197 -2.83 4.56 -7.65
C THR A 197 -2.34 3.83 -8.88
N ILE A 198 -2.37 4.50 -10.03
CA ILE A 198 -1.90 3.93 -11.29
C ILE A 198 -0.37 3.93 -11.29
N LYS A 199 0.27 2.83 -11.67
CA LYS A 199 1.73 2.72 -11.82
C LYS A 199 2.19 2.46 -13.24
N ASP A 200 1.30 1.97 -14.10
CA ASP A 200 1.58 1.75 -15.52
C ASP A 200 0.27 1.63 -16.31
N TYR A 201 0.35 1.83 -17.63
CA TYR A 201 -0.77 1.69 -18.55
C TYR A 201 -0.44 0.78 -19.74
N ASN A 202 -1.13 -0.35 -19.82
CA ASN A 202 -1.10 -1.24 -20.96
C ASN A 202 -2.13 -0.79 -22.02
N MET A 203 -1.69 0.05 -22.95
CA MET A 203 -2.54 0.58 -24.02
C MET A 203 -3.19 -0.49 -24.90
N ARG A 204 -2.51 -1.61 -25.17
CA ARG A 204 -3.03 -2.69 -26.03
C ARG A 204 -4.24 -3.38 -25.39
N MET A 205 -4.21 -3.60 -24.08
CA MET A 205 -5.26 -4.31 -23.35
C MET A 205 -6.24 -3.38 -22.64
N ASN A 206 -5.99 -2.06 -22.70
CA ASN A 206 -6.66 -1.04 -21.91
C ASN A 206 -6.70 -1.41 -20.42
N LYS A 207 -5.53 -1.65 -19.83
CA LYS A 207 -5.40 -2.01 -18.42
C LYS A 207 -4.39 -1.13 -17.69
N PHE A 208 -4.66 -0.86 -16.42
CA PHE A 208 -3.84 -0.05 -15.55
C PHE A 208 -3.25 -0.92 -14.44
N LEU A 209 -1.94 -0.82 -14.23
CA LEU A 209 -1.27 -1.42 -13.09
C LEU A 209 -1.59 -0.60 -11.84
N LEU A 210 -2.05 -1.23 -10.77
CA LEU A 210 -2.32 -0.56 -9.50
C LEU A 210 -1.35 -1.00 -8.39
N ASP A 211 -0.80 -0.05 -7.66
CA ASP A 211 0.04 -0.28 -6.45
C ASP A 211 -0.03 0.97 -5.54
N PHE A 212 0.64 0.92 -4.38
CA PHE A 212 0.72 2.02 -3.44
C PHE A 212 1.40 3.26 -4.05
N PRO A 213 0.93 4.48 -3.77
CA PRO A 213 1.53 5.69 -4.31
C PRO A 213 2.95 5.90 -3.82
N ASN A 214 3.16 5.82 -2.50
CA ASN A 214 4.39 6.22 -1.84
C ASN A 214 4.61 5.47 -0.52
N ASN A 215 5.74 5.73 0.15
CA ASN A 215 6.09 5.07 1.39
C ASN A 215 5.17 5.43 2.56
N GLU A 216 4.65 6.66 2.65
CA GLU A 216 3.71 7.06 3.69
C GLU A 216 2.45 6.18 3.67
N VAL A 217 1.81 6.09 2.50
CA VAL A 217 0.56 5.34 2.33
C VAL A 217 0.82 3.84 2.47
N LYS A 218 1.90 3.34 1.87
CA LYS A 218 2.29 1.93 1.96
C LYS A 218 2.52 1.52 3.40
N ASN A 219 3.32 2.28 4.17
CA ASN A 219 3.63 1.99 5.57
C ASN A 219 2.37 2.02 6.44
N GLY A 220 1.61 3.11 6.38
CA GLY A 220 0.41 3.27 7.20
C GLY A 220 -0.64 2.20 6.91
N PHE A 221 -0.94 1.96 5.63
CA PHE A 221 -1.98 1.03 5.23
C PHE A 221 -1.62 -0.42 5.55
N LEU A 222 -0.38 -0.84 5.28
CA LEU A 222 0.08 -2.19 5.61
C LEU A 222 0.18 -2.42 7.12
N THR A 223 0.59 -1.40 7.89
CA THR A 223 0.67 -1.50 9.34
C THR A 223 -0.73 -1.70 9.92
N MET A 224 -1.69 -0.87 9.50
CA MET A 224 -3.10 -1.02 9.89
C MET A 224 -3.65 -2.41 9.52
N LEU A 225 -3.40 -2.87 8.29
CA LEU A 225 -3.84 -4.19 7.83
C LEU A 225 -3.23 -5.32 8.67
N ALA A 226 -1.92 -5.30 8.86
CA ALA A 226 -1.20 -6.33 9.61
C ALA A 226 -1.61 -6.34 11.09
N THR A 227 -1.80 -5.18 11.71
CA THR A 227 -2.32 -5.10 13.08
C THR A 227 -3.73 -5.68 13.19
N SER A 228 -4.62 -5.35 12.25
CA SER A 228 -6.00 -5.88 12.25
C SER A 228 -6.06 -7.39 11.99
N TYR A 229 -5.23 -7.87 11.05
CA TYR A 229 -5.19 -9.26 10.60
C TYR A 229 -4.48 -10.20 11.58
N LEU A 230 -3.32 -9.80 12.10
CA LEU A 230 -2.47 -10.64 12.95
C LEU A 230 -2.78 -10.45 14.44
N LYS A 231 -3.24 -9.27 14.86
CA LYS A 231 -3.42 -8.89 16.28
C LYS A 231 -2.25 -9.34 17.17
N PRO A 232 -1.01 -8.92 16.85
CA PRO A 232 0.17 -9.35 17.59
C PRO A 232 0.13 -8.89 19.04
N GLY A 233 0.81 -9.63 19.93
CA GLY A 233 0.92 -9.25 21.35
C GLY A 233 1.88 -8.07 21.61
N GLU A 234 2.70 -7.71 20.62
CA GLU A 234 3.69 -6.63 20.68
C GLU A 234 3.40 -5.53 19.65
N HIS A 235 4.00 -4.35 19.82
CA HIS A 235 3.88 -3.24 18.87
C HIS A 235 4.60 -3.57 17.54
N LEU A 236 3.83 -3.70 16.47
CA LEU A 236 4.31 -4.10 15.14
C LEU A 236 5.40 -3.17 14.59
N GLU A 237 5.25 -1.86 14.76
CA GLU A 237 6.19 -0.85 14.24
C GLU A 237 7.61 -1.06 14.81
N GLY A 238 7.74 -1.13 16.14
CA GLY A 238 9.05 -1.33 16.78
C GLY A 238 9.67 -2.70 16.48
N TRP A 239 8.85 -3.72 16.21
CA TRP A 239 9.35 -5.01 15.74
C TRP A 239 9.93 -4.91 14.31
N ILE A 240 9.25 -4.21 13.40
CA ILE A 240 9.74 -3.98 12.03
C ILE A 240 11.06 -3.22 12.05
N ASP A 241 11.18 -2.17 12.87
CA ASP A 241 12.44 -1.42 13.02
C ASP A 241 13.59 -2.36 13.41
N THR A 242 13.35 -3.21 14.41
CA THR A 242 14.35 -4.18 14.87
C THR A 242 14.71 -5.20 13.78
N VAL A 243 13.75 -5.63 12.96
CA VAL A 243 14.00 -6.54 11.82
C VAL A 243 14.85 -5.87 10.76
N VAL A 244 14.56 -4.63 10.40
CA VAL A 244 15.33 -3.84 9.43
C VAL A 244 16.77 -3.67 9.90
N GLU A 245 16.98 -3.22 11.14
CA GLU A 245 18.32 -3.09 11.74
C GLU A 245 19.09 -4.43 11.73
N THR A 246 18.39 -5.53 11.99
CA THR A 246 18.99 -6.88 12.01
C THR A 246 19.41 -7.33 10.61
N LEU A 247 18.60 -7.04 9.58
CA LEU A 247 18.93 -7.28 8.17
C LEU A 247 20.09 -6.39 7.68
N GLU A 248 20.17 -5.15 8.14
CA GLU A 248 21.32 -4.28 7.83
C GLU A 248 22.61 -4.74 8.50
N ALA A 249 22.51 -5.39 9.67
CA ALA A 249 23.64 -5.90 10.43
C ALA A 249 24.17 -7.27 9.97
N GLY A 250 23.46 -8.01 9.10
CA GLY A 250 23.90 -9.36 8.72
C GLY A 250 23.52 -10.47 9.72
N ASP A 251 22.76 -10.17 10.78
CA ASP A 251 22.58 -11.07 11.93
C ASP A 251 21.38 -12.03 11.72
N THR A 252 21.65 -13.15 11.05
CA THR A 252 20.60 -14.13 10.71
C THR A 252 20.05 -14.91 11.90
N ASP A 253 20.82 -15.04 12.99
CA ASP A 253 20.38 -15.76 14.20
C ASP A 253 19.40 -14.90 15.02
N ARG A 254 19.69 -13.60 15.12
CA ARG A 254 18.73 -12.65 15.68
C ARG A 254 17.48 -12.55 14.81
N LEU A 255 17.63 -12.57 13.48
CA LEU A 255 16.49 -12.57 12.56
C LEU A 255 15.57 -13.78 12.81
N ARG A 256 16.13 -14.99 12.90
CA ARG A 256 15.39 -16.20 13.29
C ARG A 256 14.61 -15.99 14.57
N THR A 257 15.26 -15.44 15.60
CA THR A 257 14.65 -15.22 16.91
C THR A 257 13.46 -14.25 16.81
N LEU A 258 13.62 -13.15 16.08
CA LEU A 258 12.57 -12.13 15.88
C LEU A 258 11.34 -12.70 15.15
N PHE A 259 11.54 -13.45 14.08
CA PHE A 259 10.43 -14.12 13.37
C PHE A 259 9.75 -15.16 14.25
N THR A 260 10.53 -15.96 14.98
CA THR A 260 10.00 -17.01 15.85
C THR A 260 9.14 -16.41 16.98
N SER A 261 9.62 -15.35 17.65
CA SER A 261 8.89 -14.71 18.73
C SER A 261 7.63 -14.00 18.23
N PHE A 262 7.72 -13.25 17.13
CA PHE A 262 6.59 -12.51 16.59
C PHE A 262 5.46 -13.44 16.16
N LEU A 263 5.77 -14.48 15.38
CA LEU A 263 4.75 -15.43 14.92
C LEU A 263 4.14 -16.24 16.09
N ALA A 264 4.95 -16.57 17.10
CA ALA A 264 4.45 -17.21 18.31
C ALA A 264 3.52 -16.31 19.15
N SER A 265 3.68 -14.98 19.06
CA SER A 265 2.81 -14.01 19.76
C SER A 265 1.41 -13.90 19.16
N ILE A 266 1.21 -14.37 17.92
CA ILE A 266 -0.07 -14.26 17.22
C ILE A 266 -1.08 -15.26 17.80
N PRO A 267 -2.26 -14.80 18.28
CA PRO A 267 -3.27 -15.67 18.86
C PRO A 267 -3.71 -16.79 17.92
N TYR A 268 -3.91 -18.00 18.46
CA TYR A 268 -4.35 -19.15 17.66
C TYR A 268 -5.70 -18.91 16.95
N THR A 269 -6.53 -18.00 17.46
CA THR A 269 -7.84 -17.63 16.91
C THR A 269 -7.75 -16.80 15.64
N MET A 270 -6.61 -16.13 15.41
CA MET A 270 -6.37 -15.40 14.16
C MET A 270 -5.88 -16.31 13.04
N ARG A 271 -5.45 -17.54 13.37
CA ARG A 271 -4.97 -18.51 12.39
C ARG A 271 -6.16 -19.14 11.67
N ARG A 272 -6.18 -19.07 10.34
CA ARG A 272 -7.18 -19.77 9.54
C ARG A 272 -6.87 -21.26 9.49
N LYS A 273 -7.88 -22.10 9.71
CA LYS A 273 -7.72 -23.54 9.94
C LYS A 273 -8.62 -24.41 9.06
N GLU A 274 -9.40 -23.84 8.13
CA GLU A 274 -10.32 -24.64 7.32
C GLU A 274 -9.56 -25.31 6.16
N GLY A 275 -8.81 -26.37 6.50
CA GLY A 275 -8.07 -27.18 5.54
C GLY A 275 -6.62 -26.74 5.30
N GLU A 276 -5.93 -27.47 4.43
CA GLU A 276 -4.53 -27.23 4.06
C GLU A 276 -4.35 -25.94 3.25
N ALA A 277 -5.22 -25.71 2.26
CA ALA A 277 -5.18 -24.53 1.41
C ALA A 277 -5.35 -23.21 2.18
N GLU A 278 -6.23 -23.17 3.19
CA GLU A 278 -6.39 -21.96 4.00
C GLU A 278 -5.20 -21.69 4.91
N ARG A 279 -4.59 -22.74 5.46
CA ARG A 279 -3.37 -22.61 6.27
C ARG A 279 -2.27 -22.02 5.42
N GLU A 280 -2.02 -22.59 4.24
CA GLU A 280 -1.02 -22.06 3.30
C GLU A 280 -1.30 -20.60 2.91
N ARG A 281 -2.55 -20.27 2.58
CA ARG A 281 -2.95 -18.89 2.25
C ARG A 281 -2.71 -17.92 3.41
N TYR A 282 -2.99 -18.33 4.65
CA TYR A 282 -2.73 -17.54 5.85
C TYR A 282 -1.24 -17.27 6.04
N PHE A 283 -0.40 -18.29 5.85
CA PHE A 283 1.05 -18.16 6.01
C PHE A 283 1.66 -17.28 4.91
N GLN A 284 1.34 -17.55 3.65
CA GLN A 284 1.83 -16.74 2.52
C GLN A 284 1.44 -15.27 2.69
N TYR A 285 0.22 -14.99 3.15
CA TYR A 285 -0.22 -13.62 3.35
C TYR A 285 0.43 -12.93 4.56
N THR A 286 0.62 -13.65 5.66
CA THR A 286 1.34 -13.13 6.84
C THR A 286 2.75 -12.69 6.46
N PHE A 287 3.48 -13.51 5.70
CA PHE A 287 4.81 -13.18 5.21
C PHE A 287 4.78 -12.03 4.21
N TYR A 288 3.86 -12.04 3.27
CA TYR A 288 3.67 -10.93 2.36
C TYR A 288 3.54 -9.60 3.11
N LEU A 289 2.68 -9.53 4.14
CA LEU A 289 2.49 -8.31 4.92
C LEU A 289 3.78 -7.86 5.63
N ILE A 290 4.47 -8.79 6.30
CA ILE A 290 5.73 -8.50 6.98
C ILE A 290 6.79 -8.01 5.99
N MET A 291 6.99 -8.74 4.89
CA MET A 291 7.99 -8.39 3.89
C MET A 291 7.68 -7.05 3.22
N ARG A 292 6.39 -6.77 2.96
CA ARG A 292 5.97 -5.50 2.39
C ARG A 292 6.14 -4.34 3.39
N LEU A 293 6.05 -4.57 4.69
CA LEU A 293 6.43 -3.59 5.72
C LEU A 293 7.94 -3.34 5.75
N VAL A 294 8.75 -4.41 5.76
CA VAL A 294 10.22 -4.32 5.68
C VAL A 294 10.68 -3.59 4.40
N SER A 295 9.93 -3.76 3.29
CA SER A 295 10.19 -3.09 2.01
C SER A 295 9.96 -1.58 1.97
N VAL A 296 9.43 -0.99 3.04
CA VAL A 296 9.38 0.47 3.18
C VAL A 296 10.78 1.02 3.46
N TYR A 297 11.59 0.24 4.18
CA TYR A 297 12.91 0.64 4.68
C TYR A 297 14.07 0.02 3.90
N THR A 298 13.82 -1.06 3.16
CA THR A 298 14.83 -1.81 2.40
C THR A 298 14.41 -2.00 0.96
N VAL A 299 15.36 -2.33 0.08
CA VAL A 299 15.02 -2.74 -1.29
C VAL A 299 14.45 -4.15 -1.23
N TYR A 300 13.16 -4.26 -1.49
CA TYR A 300 12.46 -5.53 -1.56
C TYR A 300 12.06 -5.81 -2.99
N VAL A 301 12.36 -7.01 -3.47
CA VAL A 301 11.96 -7.42 -4.81
C VAL A 301 11.26 -8.77 -4.73
N GLU A 302 9.94 -8.76 -4.95
CA GLU A 302 9.23 -9.98 -5.34
C GLU A 302 9.57 -10.28 -6.79
N LYS A 303 10.51 -11.21 -7.01
CA LYS A 303 10.89 -11.59 -8.36
C LYS A 303 10.10 -12.81 -8.81
N THR A 304 9.34 -12.63 -9.88
CA THR A 304 8.90 -13.76 -10.71
C THR A 304 10.05 -14.06 -11.67
N GLN A 305 10.84 -15.10 -11.40
CA GLN A 305 11.95 -15.49 -12.28
C GLN A 305 11.49 -16.54 -13.29
N SER A 306 12.21 -16.66 -14.41
CA SER A 306 11.91 -17.59 -15.51
C SER A 306 11.87 -19.06 -15.10
N GLN A 307 12.45 -19.42 -13.95
CA GLN A 307 12.45 -20.78 -13.41
C GLN A 307 11.56 -20.98 -12.18
N GLY A 308 10.84 -19.96 -11.69
CA GLY A 308 10.00 -20.05 -10.49
C GLY A 308 9.80 -18.69 -9.81
N ARG A 309 8.87 -18.63 -8.86
CA ARG A 309 8.72 -17.45 -7.97
C ARG A 309 9.60 -17.70 -6.75
N VAL A 310 10.59 -16.84 -6.52
CA VAL A 310 11.25 -16.78 -5.22
C VAL A 310 10.27 -16.13 -4.25
N ASP A 311 10.16 -16.67 -3.05
CA ASP A 311 9.20 -16.13 -2.09
C ASP A 311 9.54 -14.70 -1.69
N CYS A 312 10.81 -14.44 -1.40
CA CYS A 312 11.27 -13.11 -1.02
C CYS A 312 12.76 -12.90 -1.28
N VAL A 313 13.11 -11.72 -1.81
CA VAL A 313 14.49 -11.21 -1.81
C VAL A 313 14.52 -9.86 -1.12
N VAL A 314 15.39 -9.74 -0.12
CA VAL A 314 15.67 -8.49 0.59
C VAL A 314 17.10 -8.05 0.29
N GLU A 315 17.23 -6.81 -0.14
CA GLU A 315 18.50 -6.18 -0.49
C GLU A 315 18.77 -5.00 0.44
N THR A 316 19.90 -5.08 1.14
CA THR A 316 20.45 -3.98 1.95
C THR A 316 21.71 -3.42 1.27
N PRO A 317 22.30 -2.33 1.78
CA PRO A 317 23.55 -1.80 1.23
C PRO A 317 24.71 -2.80 1.26
N GLN A 318 24.71 -3.76 2.19
CA GLN A 318 25.82 -4.69 2.41
C GLN A 318 25.47 -6.16 2.14
N TYR A 319 24.19 -6.53 2.20
CA TYR A 319 23.75 -7.91 2.18
C TYR A 319 22.60 -8.15 1.20
N VAL A 320 22.53 -9.37 0.67
CA VAL A 320 21.40 -9.86 -0.10
C VAL A 320 20.85 -11.11 0.59
N TYR A 321 19.56 -11.14 0.86
CA TYR A 321 18.89 -12.28 1.48
C TYR A 321 17.90 -12.89 0.49
N ILE A 322 18.04 -14.19 0.24
CA ILE A 322 17.08 -14.97 -0.54
C ILE A 322 16.35 -15.89 0.44
N PHE A 323 15.06 -15.62 0.66
CA PHE A 323 14.22 -16.43 1.53
C PHE A 323 13.37 -17.40 0.72
N GLU A 324 13.24 -18.61 1.25
CA GLU A 324 12.27 -19.60 0.79
C GLU A 324 11.60 -20.22 2.03
N PHE A 325 10.27 -20.33 1.98
CA PHE A 325 9.46 -20.76 3.11
C PHE A 325 8.78 -22.11 2.79
N LYS A 326 8.70 -22.98 3.80
CA LYS A 326 8.00 -24.27 3.70
C LYS A 326 7.00 -24.45 4.82
N LEU A 327 5.72 -24.60 4.46
CA LEU A 327 4.68 -24.99 5.41
C LEU A 327 4.76 -26.49 5.70
N ASP A 328 4.84 -26.85 6.98
CA ASP A 328 4.95 -28.23 7.46
C ASP A 328 6.11 -29.03 6.80
N GLY A 329 7.14 -28.30 6.33
CA GLY A 329 8.37 -28.84 5.75
C GLY A 329 9.63 -28.35 6.48
N THR A 330 10.79 -28.66 5.92
CA THR A 330 12.10 -28.39 6.54
C THR A 330 12.82 -27.20 5.91
N ALA A 331 13.72 -26.57 6.67
CA ALA A 331 14.58 -25.51 6.15
C ALA A 331 15.55 -26.04 5.07
N ALA A 332 15.93 -27.31 5.15
CA ALA A 332 16.78 -27.96 4.15
C ALA A 332 16.08 -28.07 2.78
N GLU A 333 14.80 -28.44 2.74
CA GLU A 333 14.01 -28.47 1.49
C GLU A 333 13.86 -27.07 0.87
N ALA A 334 13.68 -26.05 1.72
CA ALA A 334 13.64 -24.66 1.27
C ALA A 334 14.98 -24.22 0.64
N LEU A 335 16.10 -24.50 1.31
CA LEU A 335 17.43 -24.20 0.77
C LEU A 335 17.73 -24.97 -0.54
N GLN A 336 17.31 -26.24 -0.62
CA GLN A 336 17.48 -27.02 -1.84
C GLN A 336 16.71 -26.40 -3.01
N GLN A 337 15.49 -25.91 -2.77
CA GLN A 337 14.74 -25.20 -3.81
C GLN A 337 15.44 -23.92 -4.28
N ILE A 338 16.03 -23.14 -3.38
CA ILE A 338 16.82 -21.95 -3.75
C ILE A 338 17.96 -22.33 -4.71
N GLU A 339 18.65 -23.44 -4.42
CA GLU A 339 19.75 -23.94 -5.23
C GLU A 339 19.27 -24.47 -6.60
N ASP A 340 18.27 -25.34 -6.60
CA ASP A 340 17.73 -25.99 -7.80
C ASP A 340 17.21 -24.97 -8.82
N ARG A 341 16.59 -23.90 -8.32
CA ARG A 341 16.07 -22.79 -9.13
C ARG A 341 17.13 -21.77 -9.51
N GLY A 342 18.30 -21.81 -8.87
CA GLY A 342 19.42 -20.94 -9.16
C GLY A 342 19.16 -19.47 -8.86
N TYR A 343 18.34 -19.16 -7.86
CA TYR A 343 17.95 -17.78 -7.53
C TYR A 343 19.15 -16.88 -7.21
N ALA A 344 20.24 -17.44 -6.68
CA ALA A 344 21.48 -16.72 -6.37
C ALA A 344 22.30 -16.31 -7.62
N ARG A 345 22.02 -16.86 -8.81
CA ARG A 345 22.85 -16.62 -10.02
C ARG A 345 22.91 -15.16 -10.45
N GLU A 346 21.84 -14.40 -10.24
CA GLU A 346 21.78 -12.96 -10.57
C GLU A 346 22.80 -12.15 -9.75
N TYR A 347 23.11 -12.62 -8.54
CA TYR A 347 24.01 -11.96 -7.59
C TYR A 347 25.45 -12.47 -7.69
N ALA A 348 25.79 -13.30 -8.68
CA ALA A 348 27.12 -13.89 -8.81
C ALA A 348 28.25 -12.85 -9.03
N ALA A 349 27.92 -11.67 -9.55
CA ALA A 349 28.84 -10.55 -9.71
C ALA A 349 28.56 -9.40 -8.70
N ASP A 350 27.66 -9.61 -7.75
CA ASP A 350 27.35 -8.64 -6.71
C ASP A 350 28.47 -8.61 -5.66
N ALA A 351 28.82 -7.42 -5.19
CA ALA A 351 29.86 -7.27 -4.17
C ALA A 351 29.32 -7.49 -2.74
N ARG A 352 28.00 -7.49 -2.57
CA ARG A 352 27.32 -7.72 -1.28
C ARG A 352 27.40 -9.19 -0.89
N GLN A 353 27.39 -9.42 0.43
CA GLN A 353 27.38 -10.78 0.97
C GLN A 353 25.98 -11.38 0.84
N LEU A 354 25.87 -12.56 0.21
CA LEU A 354 24.59 -13.22 -0.02
C LEU A 354 24.31 -14.29 1.06
N PHE A 355 23.09 -14.28 1.58
CA PHE A 355 22.53 -15.29 2.47
C PHE A 355 21.35 -15.99 1.79
N ARG A 356 21.41 -17.31 1.72
CA ARG A 356 20.25 -18.15 1.39
C ARG A 356 19.63 -18.60 2.71
N VAL A 357 18.36 -18.32 2.90
CA VAL A 357 17.65 -18.57 4.15
C VAL A 357 16.46 -19.48 3.86
N GLY A 358 16.55 -20.72 4.34
CA GLY A 358 15.44 -21.67 4.32
C GLY A 358 14.72 -21.66 5.65
N VAL A 359 13.39 -21.60 5.61
CA VAL A 359 12.57 -21.55 6.83
C VAL A 359 11.44 -22.55 6.74
N GLY A 360 11.38 -23.45 7.74
CA GLY A 360 10.26 -24.35 7.96
C GLY A 360 9.28 -23.76 8.98
N PHE A 361 7.99 -23.89 8.72
CA PHE A 361 6.91 -23.52 9.64
C PHE A 361 6.11 -24.73 10.03
N SER A 362 5.57 -24.70 11.25
CA SER A 362 4.58 -25.68 11.66
C SER A 362 3.21 -25.03 11.72
N SER A 363 2.24 -25.60 11.00
CA SER A 363 0.86 -25.15 11.02
C SER A 363 0.18 -25.41 12.37
N GLU A 364 0.73 -26.34 13.16
CA GLU A 364 0.28 -26.65 14.52
C GLU A 364 0.71 -25.55 15.52
N SER A 365 2.01 -25.27 15.59
CA SER A 365 2.58 -24.26 16.49
C SER A 365 2.39 -22.83 15.97
N GLY A 366 2.18 -22.67 14.67
CA GLY A 366 2.01 -21.40 13.95
C GLY A 366 3.21 -20.47 14.06
N THR A 367 4.41 -21.03 14.17
CA THR A 367 5.69 -20.32 14.20
C THR A 367 6.76 -21.13 13.46
N VAL A 368 7.95 -20.57 13.37
CA VAL A 368 9.13 -21.20 12.77
C VAL A 368 9.43 -22.52 13.51
N SER A 369 9.41 -23.64 12.78
CA SER A 369 9.80 -24.97 13.28
C SER A 369 11.27 -25.26 13.00
N ASP A 370 11.78 -24.76 11.88
CA ASP A 370 13.15 -25.02 11.42
C ASP A 370 13.70 -23.79 10.69
N TRP A 371 15.02 -23.57 10.79
CA TRP A 371 15.69 -22.41 10.19
C TRP A 371 17.12 -22.77 9.85
N ALA A 372 17.50 -22.56 8.59
CA ALA A 372 18.84 -22.82 8.11
C ALA A 372 19.32 -21.71 7.19
N VAL A 373 20.61 -21.38 7.29
CA VAL A 373 21.24 -20.30 6.54
C VAL A 373 22.48 -20.85 5.85
N VAL A 374 22.64 -20.51 4.58
CA VAL A 374 23.87 -20.76 3.83
C VAL A 374 24.40 -19.43 3.32
N GLN A 375 25.55 -19.03 3.85
CA GLN A 375 26.33 -17.91 3.36
C GLN A 375 27.02 -18.32 2.05
N ALA A 376 26.86 -17.53 0.99
CA ALA A 376 27.41 -17.80 -0.34
C ALA A 376 28.65 -16.95 -0.65
#